data_AF-A0A7Y1TWJ3-F1
#
_entry.id   AF-A0A7Y1TWJ3-F1
#
_cell.length_a   1.000
_cell.length_b   1.000
_cell.length_c   1.000
_cell.angle_alpha   90.00
_cell.angle_beta   90.00
_cell.angle_gamma   90.00
#
_symmetry.space_group_name_H-M   'P 1'
#
loop_
_entity.id
_entity.type
_entity.pdbx_description
1 polymer ?
#
loop_
_entity_poly.entity_id
_entity_poly.type
_entity_poly.pdbx_seq_one_letter_code
_entity_poly.pdbx_strand_id
1 'polypeptide(L)'
;VKTPVMAYCLMPDVPVVHAHDSSGGQAGLLLTLTRSIPYVITRRSSRPVGKNPITRSAVSRSCGVICPGPAAAALIRQDDFDCPVDVIEDISHEADDTTDAADRIAVAHMRVYRRAADSSHFSALLI
;
A
#
# COMPACT_ATOMS: atom_id res chain seq x y z
N VAL A 1 14.77 -13.75 4.29
CA VAL A 1 13.55 -13.84 5.13
C VAL A 1 12.60 -14.84 4.47
N LYS A 2 12.24 -15.94 5.16
CA LYS A 2 11.49 -17.05 4.53
C LYS A 2 9.97 -16.94 4.66
N THR A 3 9.47 -16.12 5.58
CA THR A 3 8.04 -15.85 5.77
C THR A 3 7.83 -14.38 6.14
N PRO A 4 6.66 -13.79 5.87
CA PRO A 4 6.32 -12.44 6.33
C PRO A 4 6.41 -12.29 7.85
N VAL A 5 6.14 -13.38 8.59
CA VAL A 5 6.28 -13.45 10.06
C VAL A 5 7.74 -13.32 10.50
N MET A 6 8.71 -13.89 9.76
CA MET A 6 10.13 -13.68 10.05
C MET A 6 10.61 -12.27 9.72
N ALA A 7 10.04 -11.61 8.70
CA ALA A 7 10.37 -10.22 8.39
C ALA A 7 10.04 -9.32 9.59
N TYR A 8 8.91 -9.62 10.21
CA TYR A 8 8.36 -8.91 11.36
C TYR A 8 9.21 -8.98 12.64
N CYS A 9 9.80 -10.13 12.98
CA CYS A 9 10.68 -10.23 14.17
C CYS A 9 11.93 -9.34 14.07
N LEU A 10 12.27 -8.87 12.87
CA LEU A 10 13.49 -8.11 12.58
C LEU A 10 13.25 -6.61 12.46
N MET A 11 11.99 -6.13 12.57
CA MET A 11 11.60 -4.76 12.23
C MET A 11 10.63 -4.15 13.27
N PRO A 12 11.04 -3.99 14.54
CA PRO A 12 10.16 -3.48 15.60
C PRO A 12 9.76 -2.00 15.43
N ASP A 13 10.57 -1.21 14.74
CA ASP A 13 10.45 0.25 14.68
C ASP A 13 10.03 0.78 13.29
N VAL A 14 9.38 -0.04 12.47
CA VAL A 14 8.96 0.38 11.12
C VAL A 14 7.68 1.24 11.22
N PRO A 15 7.72 2.51 10.74
CA PRO A 15 6.59 3.42 10.87
C PRO A 15 5.46 3.13 9.86
N VAL A 16 5.81 2.58 8.69
CA VAL A 16 4.86 2.26 7.61
C VAL A 16 5.39 1.06 6.82
N VAL A 17 4.49 0.15 6.43
CA VAL A 17 4.80 -0.97 5.54
C VAL A 17 4.33 -0.67 4.13
N HIS A 18 5.14 -1.02 3.12
CA HIS A 18 4.74 -0.91 1.72
C HIS A 18 4.70 -2.30 1.07
N ALA A 19 3.52 -2.71 0.63
CA ALA A 19 3.27 -4.01 0.03
C ALA A 19 3.07 -3.91 -1.49
N HIS A 20 3.62 -4.87 -2.25
CA HIS A 20 3.53 -4.90 -3.73
C HIS A 20 2.74 -6.08 -4.29
N ASP A 21 2.40 -7.07 -3.46
CA ASP A 21 1.68 -8.28 -3.87
C ASP A 21 0.62 -8.69 -2.82
N SER A 22 -0.13 -9.76 -3.13
CA SER A 22 -1.19 -10.26 -2.25
C SER A 22 -0.67 -10.77 -0.91
N SER A 23 0.51 -11.40 -0.88
CA SER A 23 1.14 -11.90 0.34
C SER A 23 1.62 -10.73 1.22
N GLY A 24 2.19 -9.69 0.63
CA GLY A 24 2.57 -8.45 1.29
C GLY A 24 1.36 -7.69 1.83
N GLY A 25 0.25 -7.65 1.08
CA GLY A 25 -1.00 -7.04 1.55
C GLY A 25 -1.57 -7.76 2.78
N GLN A 26 -1.52 -9.10 2.80
CA GLN A 26 -1.89 -9.88 3.98
C GLN A 26 -0.96 -9.64 5.17
N ALA A 27 0.34 -9.51 4.91
CA ALA A 27 1.30 -9.17 5.95
C ALA A 27 1.04 -7.77 6.53
N GLY A 28 0.77 -6.77 5.68
CA GLY A 28 0.40 -5.42 6.10
C GLY A 28 -0.86 -5.42 6.96
N LEU A 29 -1.91 -6.13 6.54
CA LEU A 29 -3.13 -6.30 7.33
C LEU A 29 -2.85 -6.89 8.71
N LEU A 30 -2.05 -7.97 8.79
CA LEU A 30 -1.67 -8.57 10.07
C LEU A 30 -0.89 -7.59 10.95
N LEU A 31 0.01 -6.79 10.38
CA LEU A 31 0.79 -5.80 11.12
C LEU A 31 -0.08 -4.65 11.67
N THR A 32 -1.04 -4.18 10.90
CA THR A 32 -2.02 -3.20 11.40
C THR A 32 -2.84 -3.76 12.56
N LEU A 33 -3.35 -4.99 12.42
CA LEU A 33 -4.21 -5.59 13.45
C LEU A 33 -3.46 -5.94 14.74
N THR A 34 -2.19 -6.32 14.65
CA THR A 34 -1.44 -6.84 15.81
C THR A 34 -0.51 -5.81 16.45
N ARG A 35 -0.10 -4.78 15.71
CA ARG A 35 0.93 -3.81 16.14
C ARG A 35 0.54 -2.36 15.87
N SER A 36 -0.64 -2.10 15.30
CA SER A 36 -1.07 -0.76 14.88
C SER A 36 -0.10 -0.10 13.90
N ILE A 37 0.66 -0.91 13.14
CA ILE A 37 1.56 -0.40 12.10
C ILE A 37 0.74 -0.18 10.82
N PRO A 38 0.67 1.04 10.27
CA PRO A 38 -0.04 1.34 9.04
C PRO A 38 0.68 0.75 7.82
N TYR A 39 -0.06 0.52 6.74
CA TYR A 39 0.51 0.04 5.48
C TYR A 39 -0.16 0.64 4.26
N VAL A 40 0.59 0.63 3.17
CA VAL A 40 0.16 1.07 1.85
C VAL A 40 0.39 -0.05 0.84
N ILE A 41 -0.46 -0.15 -0.18
CA ILE A 41 -0.38 -1.19 -1.20
C ILE A 41 -0.07 -0.53 -2.55
N THR A 42 0.97 -0.99 -3.25
CA THR A 42 1.07 -0.78 -4.69
C THR A 42 0.35 -1.89 -5.43
N ARG A 43 -0.57 -1.51 -6.31
CA ARG A 43 -1.35 -2.46 -7.10
C ARG A 43 -1.09 -2.29 -8.59
N ARG A 44 -0.33 -3.23 -9.14
CA ARG A 44 -0.02 -3.31 -10.59
C ARG A 44 -1.02 -4.16 -11.40
N SER A 45 -2.05 -4.72 -10.76
CA SER A 45 -3.03 -5.59 -11.42
C SER A 45 -3.97 -4.83 -12.33
N SER A 46 -4.18 -5.35 -13.55
CA SER A 46 -5.21 -4.91 -14.50
C SER A 46 -6.59 -5.57 -14.26
N ARG A 47 -6.71 -6.41 -13.24
CA ARG A 47 -7.97 -7.06 -12.84
C ARG A 47 -8.59 -6.36 -11.62
N PRO A 48 -9.92 -6.39 -11.41
CA PRO A 48 -10.59 -5.96 -10.18
C PRO A 48 -10.07 -6.69 -8.92
N VAL A 49 -10.32 -6.19 -7.71
CA VAL A 49 -9.82 -6.83 -6.46
C VAL A 49 -10.41 -8.23 -6.28
N GLY A 50 -11.56 -8.46 -6.91
CA GLY A 50 -12.29 -9.72 -6.85
C GLY A 50 -13.07 -9.85 -5.54
N LYS A 51 -13.71 -11.01 -5.37
CA LYS A 51 -14.60 -11.30 -4.23
C LYS A 51 -13.88 -11.96 -3.05
N ASN A 52 -12.56 -12.12 -3.10
CA ASN A 52 -11.81 -12.75 -2.02
C ASN A 52 -11.87 -11.86 -0.76
N PRO A 53 -12.43 -12.33 0.37
CA PRO A 53 -12.66 -11.50 1.55
C PRO A 53 -11.37 -11.00 2.20
N ILE A 54 -10.29 -11.79 2.13
CA ILE A 54 -8.98 -11.41 2.67
C ILE A 54 -8.38 -10.27 1.83
N THR A 55 -8.44 -10.39 0.51
CA THR A 55 -7.90 -9.35 -0.39
C THR A 55 -8.68 -8.05 -0.25
N ARG A 56 -10.02 -8.12 -0.20
CA ARG A 56 -10.86 -6.95 0.06
C ARG A 56 -10.57 -6.31 1.42
N SER A 57 -10.41 -7.12 2.46
CA SER A 57 -10.05 -6.63 3.80
C SER A 57 -8.68 -5.95 3.82
N ALA A 58 -7.70 -6.51 3.10
CA ALA A 58 -6.37 -5.92 2.96
C ALA A 58 -6.40 -4.58 2.22
N VAL A 59 -7.24 -4.42 1.18
CA VAL A 59 -7.37 -3.13 0.47
C VAL A 59 -8.10 -2.12 1.35
N SER A 60 -9.27 -2.49 1.88
CA SER A 60 -10.12 -1.61 2.69
C SER A 60 -9.42 -1.03 3.92
N ARG A 61 -8.52 -1.80 4.57
CA ARG A 61 -7.79 -1.36 5.77
C ARG A 61 -6.41 -0.77 5.48
N SER A 62 -6.02 -0.67 4.22
CA SER A 62 -4.79 0.03 3.86
C SER A 62 -4.97 1.55 4.02
N CYS A 63 -3.92 2.25 4.42
CA CYS A 63 -3.92 3.71 4.52
C CYS A 63 -3.85 4.39 3.14
N GLY A 64 -3.65 3.61 2.08
CA GLY A 64 -3.69 4.07 0.71
C GLY A 64 -3.28 3.00 -0.28
N VAL A 65 -3.78 3.15 -1.50
CA VAL A 65 -3.42 2.32 -2.65
C VAL A 65 -2.70 3.19 -3.68
N ILE A 66 -1.50 2.75 -4.07
CA ILE A 66 -0.71 3.34 -5.14
C ILE A 66 -0.97 2.53 -6.41
N CYS A 67 -1.37 3.21 -7.47
CA CYS A 67 -1.59 2.62 -8.78
C CYS A 67 -0.59 3.21 -9.79
N PRO A 68 0.07 2.39 -10.62
CA PRO A 68 1.05 2.86 -11.61
C PRO A 68 0.42 3.67 -12.76
N GLY A 69 -0.91 3.69 -12.86
CA GLY A 69 -1.61 4.44 -13.88
C GLY A 69 -3.11 4.58 -13.62
N PRO A 70 -3.79 5.46 -14.38
CA PRO A 70 -5.21 5.76 -14.19
C PRO A 70 -6.12 4.55 -14.36
N ALA A 71 -5.79 3.63 -15.28
CA ALA A 71 -6.58 2.42 -15.52
C ALA A 71 -6.64 1.50 -14.28
N ALA A 72 -5.51 1.30 -13.60
CA ALA A 72 -5.47 0.51 -12.37
C ALA A 72 -6.19 1.21 -11.21
N ALA A 73 -6.13 2.55 -11.14
CA ALA A 73 -6.86 3.31 -10.13
C ALA A 73 -8.37 3.27 -10.33
N ALA A 74 -8.84 3.31 -11.60
CA ALA A 74 -10.26 3.20 -11.92
C ALA A 74 -10.85 1.88 -11.41
N LEU A 75 -10.12 0.77 -11.53
CA LEU A 75 -10.56 -0.53 -11.02
C LEU A 75 -10.72 -0.57 -9.50
N ILE A 76 -9.88 0.17 -8.75
CA ILE A 76 -10.02 0.26 -7.29
C ILE A 76 -11.19 1.16 -6.92
N ARG A 77 -11.34 2.30 -7.59
CA ARG A 77 -12.42 3.25 -7.32
C ARG A 77 -13.80 2.66 -7.62
N GLN A 78 -13.90 1.75 -8.59
CA GLN A 78 -15.14 1.00 -8.88
C GLN A 78 -15.56 0.05 -7.75
N ASP A 79 -14.62 -0.44 -6.94
CA ASP A 79 -14.90 -1.36 -5.84
C ASP A 79 -15.35 -0.64 -4.54
N ASP A 80 -15.44 0.71 -4.57
CA ASP A 80 -15.94 1.60 -3.52
C ASP A 80 -15.28 1.40 -2.14
N PHE A 81 -13.95 1.39 -2.12
CA PHE A 81 -13.18 1.35 -0.88
C PHE A 81 -12.96 2.77 -0.34
N ASP A 82 -13.07 2.95 0.97
CA ASP A 82 -12.81 4.22 1.65
C ASP A 82 -11.33 4.66 1.63
N CYS A 83 -10.42 3.76 1.25
CA CYS A 83 -8.99 4.05 1.27
C CYS A 83 -8.59 5.01 0.13
N PRO A 84 -7.69 5.99 0.37
CA PRO A 84 -7.19 6.88 -0.68
C PRO A 84 -6.51 6.14 -1.82
N VAL A 85 -6.74 6.56 -3.07
CA VAL A 85 -6.13 5.98 -4.28
C VAL A 85 -5.28 7.03 -5.00
N ASP A 86 -3.97 6.85 -4.95
CA ASP A 86 -2.98 7.70 -5.60
C ASP A 86 -2.49 7.05 -6.91
N VAL A 87 -2.44 7.84 -7.98
CA VAL A 87 -1.76 7.44 -9.23
C VAL A 87 -0.33 7.96 -9.16
N ILE A 88 0.64 7.05 -9.13
CA ILE A 88 2.06 7.37 -9.14
C ILE A 88 2.69 6.49 -10.22
N GLU A 89 3.19 7.11 -11.27
CA GLU A 89 3.81 6.38 -12.39
C GLU A 89 5.00 5.55 -11.90
N ASP A 90 5.14 4.36 -12.46
CA ASP A 90 6.32 3.52 -12.24
C ASP A 90 7.47 4.09 -13.07
N ILE A 91 8.70 4.05 -12.53
CA ILE A 91 9.89 4.28 -13.36
C ILE A 91 9.99 3.04 -14.26
N SER A 92 9.52 3.13 -15.50
CA SER A 92 9.85 2.12 -16.48
C SER A 92 11.35 2.22 -16.75
N HIS A 93 12.04 1.09 -16.89
CA HIS A 93 13.46 1.06 -17.31
C HIS A 93 13.70 1.75 -18.68
N GLU A 94 12.63 2.06 -19.42
CA GLU A 94 12.65 2.74 -20.72
C GLU A 94 12.44 4.26 -20.60
N ALA A 95 11.99 4.76 -19.45
CA ALA A 95 11.93 6.18 -19.17
C ALA A 95 13.33 6.63 -18.76
N ASP A 96 13.93 7.45 -19.63
CA ASP A 96 15.15 8.22 -19.42
C ASP A 96 15.36 8.53 -17.93
N ASP A 97 16.39 7.93 -17.32
CA ASP A 97 16.74 7.93 -15.89
C ASP A 97 17.24 9.32 -15.46
N THR A 98 16.45 10.34 -15.81
CA THR A 98 16.67 11.73 -15.48
C THR A 98 16.30 11.91 -14.01
N THR A 99 17.23 12.49 -13.25
CA THR A 99 17.12 12.70 -11.81
C THR A 99 15.78 13.35 -11.42
N ASP A 100 15.27 14.26 -12.27
CA ASP A 100 13.99 14.95 -12.08
C ASP A 100 12.75 14.01 -12.05
N ALA A 101 12.74 12.94 -12.84
CA ALA A 101 11.62 12.00 -12.86
C ALA A 101 11.59 11.13 -11.60
N ALA A 102 12.76 10.61 -11.22
CA ALA A 102 12.93 9.82 -10.00
C ALA A 102 12.58 10.64 -8.75
N ASP A 103 13.02 11.90 -8.68
CA ASP A 103 12.73 12.80 -7.56
C ASP A 103 11.23 13.08 -7.44
N ARG A 104 10.52 13.33 -8.55
CA ARG A 104 9.06 13.52 -8.54
C ARG A 104 8.32 12.29 -8.02
N ILE A 105 8.74 11.09 -8.43
CA ILE A 105 8.14 9.83 -8.00
C ILE A 105 8.43 9.57 -6.52
N ALA A 106 9.65 9.85 -6.05
CA ALA A 106 10.02 9.75 -4.64
C ALA A 106 9.18 10.70 -3.78
N VAL A 107 9.04 11.97 -4.18
CA VAL A 107 8.19 12.95 -3.48
C VAL A 107 6.74 12.48 -3.41
N ALA A 108 6.21 11.91 -4.51
CA ALA A 108 4.85 11.38 -4.54
C ALA A 108 4.67 10.20 -3.57
N HIS A 109 5.63 9.26 -3.50
CA HIS A 109 5.61 8.17 -2.53
C HIS A 109 5.71 8.68 -1.09
N MET A 110 6.61 9.62 -0.81
CA MET A 110 6.77 10.22 0.51
C MET A 110 5.50 10.90 1.01
N ARG A 111 4.72 11.54 0.13
CA ARG A 111 3.39 12.08 0.48
C ARG A 111 2.45 10.99 0.98
N VAL A 112 2.43 9.83 0.31
CA VAL A 112 1.58 8.70 0.67
C VAL A 112 2.03 8.07 1.99
N TYR A 113 3.34 7.89 2.19
CA TYR A 113 3.89 7.36 3.44
C TYR A 113 3.63 8.28 4.62
N ARG A 114 3.78 9.59 4.45
CA ARG A 114 3.50 10.56 5.51
C ARG A 114 2.04 10.52 5.93
N ARG A 115 1.11 10.47 4.97
CA ARG A 115 -0.32 10.29 5.27
C ARG A 115 -0.59 9.00 6.03
N ALA A 116 0.05 7.89 5.65
CA ALA A 116 -0.08 6.61 6.36
C ALA A 116 0.47 6.67 7.79
N ALA A 117 1.64 7.29 7.99
CA ALA A 117 2.22 7.49 9.32
C ALA A 117 1.31 8.37 10.20
N ASP A 118 0.75 9.44 9.66
CA ASP A 118 -0.12 10.37 10.40
C ASP A 118 -1.50 9.76 10.74
N SER A 119 -1.95 8.76 9.98
CA SER A 119 -3.23 8.05 10.21
C SER A 119 -3.11 6.91 11.23
N SER A 120 -1.91 6.62 11.75
CA SER A 120 -1.68 5.64 12.82
C SER A 120 -2.34 5.99 14.17
N HIS A 121 -2.99 7.15 14.28
CA HIS A 121 -3.83 7.52 15.43
C HIS A 121 -5.25 6.92 15.40
N PHE A 122 -5.58 6.02 14.46
CA PHE A 122 -6.86 5.32 14.49
C PHE A 122 -6.95 4.36 15.67
N SER A 123 -7.76 4.79 16.65
CA SER A 123 -8.23 4.04 17.80
C SER A 123 -8.54 2.60 17.40
N ALA A 124 -7.96 1.65 18.14
CA ALA A 124 -8.26 0.24 18.05
C ALA A 124 -9.74 0.00 18.45
N LEU A 125 -10.67 0.33 17.55
CA LEU A 125 -12.03 -0.15 17.62
C LEU A 125 -12.01 -1.60 17.13
N LEU A 126 -11.63 -2.46 18.08
CA LEU A 126 -12.03 -3.85 18.14
C LEU A 126 -13.55 -3.89 17.95
N ILE A 127 -13.98 -4.36 16.77
CA ILE A 127 -15.32 -4.90 16.53
C ILE A 127 -15.27 -6.37 16.92
#